data_AF-A0A3L6DNE7-F1
#
_entry.id   AF-A0A3L6DNE7-F1
#
_cell.length_a   1.000
_cell.length_b   1.000
_cell.length_c   1.000
_cell.angle_alpha   90.00
_cell.angle_beta   90.00
_cell.angle_gamma   90.00
#
_symmetry.space_group_name_H-M   'P 1'
#
loop_
_entity.id
_entity.type
_entity.pdbx_description
1 polymer ?
#
loop_
_entity_poly.entity_id
_entity_poly.type
_entity_poly.pdbx_seq_one_letter_code
_entity_poly.pdbx_strand_id
1 'polypeptide(L)'
;MRLKHKPTGERSFSSPEDIAAGTSAGRPRTFAKHDEKDVYSRRGAQEEEESEDFMKPKHKGIEGLIEIENPNLVKTKNVKVKDIDIGKPTDMSRREREDLDKQKSHERHMKLQEQGKTEQARKDLERLTIIRQQRAEATKKREEEKAAKEERKANKALK
;
A
#
# COMPACT_ATOMS: atom_id res chain seq x y z
N MET A 1 -26.46 -27.43 -28.02
CA MET A 1 -25.33 -27.26 -27.06
C MET A 1 -25.46 -25.89 -26.38
N ARG A 2 -25.92 -25.82 -25.13
CA ARG A 2 -26.03 -24.55 -24.39
C ARG A 2 -24.70 -24.24 -23.69
N LEU A 3 -24.03 -23.17 -24.11
CA LEU A 3 -22.79 -22.70 -23.49
C LEU A 3 -23.11 -22.03 -22.16
N LYS A 4 -22.67 -22.60 -21.03
CA LYS A 4 -22.83 -21.98 -19.71
C LYS A 4 -21.80 -20.85 -19.56
N HIS A 5 -22.23 -19.63 -19.81
CA HIS A 5 -21.54 -18.39 -19.42
C HIS A 5 -21.29 -18.44 -17.89
N LYS A 6 -20.02 -18.45 -17.48
CA LYS A 6 -19.66 -18.29 -16.07
C LYS A 6 -19.91 -16.84 -15.68
N PRO A 7 -20.42 -16.54 -14.48
CA PRO A 7 -20.58 -15.17 -14.04
C PRO A 7 -19.20 -14.52 -13.97
N THR A 8 -18.93 -13.57 -14.85
CA THR A 8 -17.81 -12.64 -14.72
C THR A 8 -18.17 -11.63 -13.64
N GLY A 9 -18.20 -12.08 -12.40
CA GLY A 9 -18.22 -11.23 -11.22
C GLY A 9 -16.79 -10.87 -10.83
N GLU A 10 -16.56 -9.61 -10.47
CA GLU A 10 -15.29 -9.17 -9.91
C GLU A 10 -14.93 -10.06 -8.70
N ARG A 11 -13.76 -10.69 -8.76
CA ARG A 11 -13.24 -11.51 -7.67
C ARG A 11 -12.58 -10.57 -6.67
N SER A 12 -13.16 -10.41 -5.50
CA SER A 12 -12.57 -9.62 -4.42
C SER A 12 -11.41 -10.39 -3.78
N PHE A 13 -10.17 -10.00 -4.09
CA PHE A 13 -8.96 -10.55 -3.47
C PHE A 13 -8.66 -9.81 -2.16
N SER A 14 -9.56 -9.91 -1.18
CA SER A 14 -9.43 -9.19 0.09
C SER A 14 -8.69 -9.98 1.18
N SER A 15 -8.31 -11.24 0.92
CA SER A 15 -7.48 -12.04 1.82
C SER A 15 -6.04 -12.15 1.30
N PRO A 16 -5.02 -12.17 2.19
CA PRO A 16 -3.62 -12.32 1.79
C PRO A 16 -3.36 -13.63 1.01
N GLU A 17 -4.07 -14.70 1.35
CA GLU A 17 -3.97 -16.00 0.68
C GLU A 17 -4.50 -15.94 -0.77
N ASP A 18 -5.59 -15.20 -1.01
CA ASP A 18 -6.16 -15.05 -2.35
C ASP A 18 -5.24 -14.24 -3.29
N ILE A 19 -4.54 -13.24 -2.76
CA ILE A 19 -3.54 -12.45 -3.51
C ILE A 19 -2.33 -13.31 -3.86
N ALA A 20 -1.86 -14.15 -2.94
CA ALA A 20 -0.73 -15.06 -3.15
C ALA A 20 -1.06 -16.14 -4.20
N ALA A 21 -2.27 -16.70 -4.16
CA ALA A 21 -2.73 -17.68 -5.14
C ALA A 21 -2.85 -17.09 -6.56
N GLY A 22 -3.24 -15.81 -6.68
CA GLY A 22 -3.34 -15.11 -7.97
C GLY A 22 -1.99 -14.81 -8.64
N THR A 23 -0.90 -14.69 -7.86
CA THR A 23 0.41 -14.27 -8.38
C THR A 23 1.35 -15.42 -8.75
N SER A 24 1.06 -16.64 -8.27
CA SER A 24 1.93 -17.82 -8.43
C SER A 24 1.39 -18.85 -9.42
N ALA A 25 0.07 -19.04 -9.51
CA ALA A 25 -0.52 -20.14 -10.28
C ALA A 25 -0.59 -19.92 -11.80
N GLY A 26 -0.44 -18.67 -12.29
CA GLY A 26 -0.60 -18.30 -13.70
C GLY A 26 0.65 -17.79 -14.42
N ARG A 27 1.81 -17.74 -13.75
CA ARG A 27 3.05 -17.24 -14.38
C ARG A 27 3.78 -18.36 -15.11
N PRO A 28 4.22 -18.15 -16.38
CA PRO A 28 5.00 -19.14 -17.10
C PRO A 28 6.33 -19.40 -16.36
N ARG A 29 6.78 -20.66 -16.32
CA ARG A 29 8.01 -21.10 -15.63
C ARG A 29 9.28 -20.36 -16.07
N THR A 30 9.24 -19.65 -17.19
CA THR A 30 10.33 -18.79 -17.71
C THR A 30 10.47 -17.46 -16.98
N PHE A 31 9.50 -17.06 -16.14
CA PHE A 31 9.53 -15.82 -15.34
C PHE A 31 9.71 -16.09 -13.83
N ALA A 32 10.16 -17.29 -13.45
CA ALA A 32 10.49 -17.58 -12.06
C ALA A 32 11.65 -16.67 -11.62
N LYS A 33 11.42 -15.84 -10.59
CA LYS A 33 12.48 -15.05 -9.97
C LYS A 33 13.49 -16.02 -9.34
N HIS A 34 14.76 -15.86 -9.68
CA HIS A 34 15.85 -16.59 -9.04
C HIS A 34 15.78 -16.36 -7.52
N ASP A 35 15.70 -17.43 -6.74
CA ASP A 35 15.70 -17.35 -5.27
C ASP A 35 17.05 -16.76 -4.80
N GLU A 36 16.99 -15.73 -3.96
CA GLU A 36 18.16 -14.99 -3.44
C GLU A 36 19.13 -15.86 -2.61
N LYS A 37 18.76 -17.11 -2.29
CA LYS A 37 19.58 -18.06 -1.52
C LYS A 37 20.81 -18.58 -2.28
N ASP A 38 20.80 -18.64 -3.61
CA ASP A 38 21.94 -19.14 -4.38
C ASP A 38 23.14 -18.18 -4.39
N VAL A 39 22.90 -16.88 -4.13
CA VAL A 39 23.94 -15.86 -4.15
C VAL A 39 24.85 -15.94 -2.91
N TYR A 40 24.36 -16.50 -1.80
CA TYR A 40 25.12 -16.57 -0.55
C TYR A 40 26.15 -17.70 -0.52
N SER A 41 25.89 -18.81 -1.23
CA SER A 41 26.79 -19.98 -1.25
C SER A 41 28.08 -19.72 -2.05
N ARG A 42 28.04 -18.82 -3.05
CA ARG A 42 29.21 -18.50 -3.88
C ARG A 42 30.25 -17.58 -3.20
N ARG A 43 29.89 -16.93 -2.09
CA ARG A 43 30.71 -15.90 -1.43
C ARG A 43 31.66 -16.45 -0.35
N GLY A 44 31.62 -17.75 -0.05
CA GLY A 44 32.32 -18.34 1.11
C GLY A 44 33.71 -18.93 0.87
N ALA A 45 34.27 -18.87 -0.34
CA ALA A 45 35.56 -19.53 -0.62
C ALA A 45 36.48 -18.64 -1.46
N GLN A 46 37.16 -17.68 -0.81
CA GLN A 46 38.52 -17.32 -1.22
C GLN A 46 39.24 -16.61 -0.06
N GLU A 47 40.21 -17.33 0.47
CA GLU A 47 41.17 -16.95 1.50
C GLU A 47 42.28 -16.07 0.90
N GLU A 48 42.93 -15.35 1.80
CA GLU A 48 43.94 -14.28 1.71
C GLU A 48 44.92 -14.26 0.51
N GLU A 49 45.16 -13.05 -0.03
CA GLU A 49 46.53 -12.61 -0.31
C GLU A 49 46.63 -11.07 -0.27
N GLU A 50 47.43 -10.60 0.69
CA GLU A 50 47.88 -9.22 0.87
C GLU A 50 48.75 -8.80 -0.33
N SER A 51 48.29 -7.81 -1.09
CA SER A 51 49.14 -7.08 -2.03
C SER A 51 48.74 -5.61 -2.07
N GLU A 52 49.53 -4.80 -1.37
CA GLU A 52 49.62 -3.36 -1.61
C GLU A 52 50.16 -3.13 -3.01
N ASP A 53 49.27 -3.12 -4.00
CA ASP A 53 49.58 -2.52 -5.29
C ASP A 53 48.46 -1.57 -5.68
N PHE A 54 48.87 -0.37 -6.10
CA PHE A 54 48.01 0.76 -6.42
C PHE A 54 47.12 0.40 -7.61
N MET A 55 45.97 -0.25 -7.32
CA MET A 55 44.98 -0.64 -8.33
C MET A 55 44.32 0.61 -8.90
N LYS A 56 44.95 1.19 -9.93
CA LYS A 56 44.24 2.08 -10.85
C LYS A 56 43.05 1.27 -11.40
N PRO A 57 41.81 1.78 -11.30
CA PRO A 57 40.65 1.06 -11.80
C PRO A 57 40.91 0.73 -13.27
N LYS A 58 40.95 -0.56 -13.60
CA LYS A 58 41.10 -1.01 -14.99
C LYS A 58 39.82 -0.61 -15.74
N HIS A 59 39.86 0.55 -16.40
CA HIS A 59 38.80 0.98 -17.29
C HIS A 59 38.74 0.00 -18.47
N LYS A 60 37.52 -0.42 -18.84
CA LYS A 60 37.35 -1.39 -19.94
C LYS A 60 37.29 -0.60 -21.25
N GLY A 61 38.10 -1.01 -22.23
CA GLY A 61 38.11 -0.40 -23.55
C GLY A 61 38.59 1.07 -23.54
N ILE A 62 37.91 1.93 -24.30
CA ILE A 62 38.25 3.34 -24.54
C ILE A 62 37.82 4.31 -23.42
N GLU A 63 37.14 3.83 -22.37
CA GLU A 63 36.63 4.65 -21.26
C GLU A 63 37.69 5.45 -20.51
N GLY A 64 38.97 5.03 -20.57
CA GLY A 64 40.10 5.77 -19.99
C GLY A 64 40.90 6.63 -20.97
N LEU A 65 40.60 6.55 -22.28
CA LEU A 65 41.33 7.27 -23.33
C LEU A 65 40.66 8.59 -23.71
N ILE A 66 39.34 8.71 -23.49
CA ILE A 66 38.57 9.91 -23.79
C ILE A 66 38.43 10.73 -22.51
N GLU A 67 38.99 11.94 -22.49
CA GLU A 67 38.85 12.88 -21.39
C GLU A 67 37.42 13.44 -21.37
N ILE A 68 36.66 13.11 -20.31
CA ILE A 68 35.28 13.60 -20.15
C ILE A 68 35.33 15.03 -19.58
N GLU A 69 35.35 16.03 -20.46
CA GLU A 69 35.22 17.45 -20.13
C GLU A 69 33.76 17.87 -19.87
N ASN A 70 32.98 17.04 -19.18
CA ASN A 70 31.62 17.43 -18.81
C ASN A 70 31.67 18.30 -17.54
N PRO A 71 31.35 19.61 -17.62
CA PRO A 71 31.42 20.51 -16.47
C PRO A 71 30.41 20.14 -15.36
N ASN A 72 29.36 19.37 -15.69
CA ASN A 72 28.40 18.83 -14.72
C ASN A 72 28.78 17.42 -14.23
N LEU A 73 29.96 16.89 -14.60
CA LEU A 73 30.42 15.60 -14.12
C LEU A 73 30.79 15.70 -12.64
N VAL A 74 29.89 15.21 -11.80
CA VAL A 74 30.13 15.12 -10.37
C VAL A 74 31.19 14.04 -10.11
N LYS A 75 32.44 14.47 -9.92
CA LYS A 75 33.54 13.58 -9.55
C LYS A 75 33.28 13.04 -8.14
N THR A 76 33.23 11.73 -7.99
CA THR A 76 33.10 11.10 -6.67
C THR A 76 34.36 11.38 -5.85
N LYS A 77 34.20 12.01 -4.68
CA LYS A 77 35.28 12.26 -3.73
C LYS A 77 35.18 11.22 -2.61
N ASN A 78 36.30 10.64 -2.21
CA ASN A 78 36.37 9.73 -1.08
C ASN A 78 36.28 10.54 0.22
N VAL A 79 35.09 10.58 0.84
CA VAL A 79 34.88 11.26 2.13
C VAL A 79 35.30 10.33 3.26
N LYS A 80 36.06 10.85 4.22
CA LYS A 80 36.51 10.08 5.39
C LYS A 80 35.37 10.01 6.42
N VAL A 81 35.22 8.85 7.05
CA VAL A 81 34.16 8.58 8.05
C VAL A 81 34.15 9.59 9.21
N LYS A 82 35.32 10.16 9.54
CA LYS A 82 35.48 11.15 10.62
C LYS A 82 34.81 12.51 10.33
N ASP A 83 34.58 12.83 9.06
CA ASP A 83 33.99 14.10 8.63
C ASP A 83 32.47 14.01 8.44
N ILE A 84 31.87 12.83 8.66
CA ILE A 84 30.43 12.60 8.57
C ILE A 84 29.83 12.90 9.94
N ASP A 85 29.11 14.01 10.04
CA ASP A 85 28.45 14.47 11.25
C ASP A 85 27.11 13.72 11.44
N ILE A 86 27.16 12.52 12.03
CA ILE A 86 26.02 11.59 12.19
C ILE A 86 24.90 12.18 13.08
N GLY A 87 25.21 13.21 13.87
CA GLY A 87 24.27 13.82 14.81
C GLY A 87 23.30 14.85 14.21
N LYS A 88 23.52 15.29 12.96
CA LYS A 88 22.59 16.22 12.29
C LYS A 88 21.53 15.43 11.53
N PRO A 89 20.23 15.65 11.79
CA PRO A 89 19.19 15.08 10.95
C PRO A 89 19.44 15.58 9.54
N THR A 90 19.65 14.64 8.62
CA THR A 90 19.81 14.95 7.21
C THR A 90 18.56 15.72 6.79
N ASP A 91 18.75 16.97 6.41
CA ASP A 91 17.67 17.76 5.83
C ASP A 91 17.12 16.99 4.64
N MET A 92 15.89 16.47 4.80
CA MET A 92 15.22 15.65 3.78
C MET A 92 15.42 16.32 2.42
N SER A 93 15.86 15.53 1.44
CA SER A 93 16.08 16.01 0.09
C SER A 93 14.82 16.69 -0.42
N ARG A 94 14.94 17.69 -1.29
CA ARG A 94 13.78 18.43 -1.83
C ARG A 94 12.68 17.49 -2.34
N ARG A 95 13.07 16.39 -2.97
CA ARG A 95 12.17 15.32 -3.42
C ARG A 95 11.43 14.63 -2.27
N GLU A 96 12.15 14.29 -1.21
CA GLU A 96 11.58 13.60 -0.05
C GLU A 96 10.63 14.51 0.76
N ARG A 97 10.88 15.82 0.81
CA ARG A 97 9.96 16.79 1.41
C ARG A 97 8.65 16.86 0.64
N GLU A 98 8.72 16.94 -0.69
CA GLU A 98 7.54 16.98 -1.56
C GLU A 98 6.74 15.68 -1.46
N ASP A 99 7.40 14.52 -1.38
CA ASP A 99 6.74 13.22 -1.21
C ASP A 99 6.05 13.08 0.16
N LEU A 100 6.70 13.52 1.24
CA LEU A 100 6.09 13.50 2.58
C LEU A 100 4.89 14.46 2.68
N ASP A 101 4.96 15.63 2.07
CA ASP A 101 3.85 16.57 2.08
C ASP A 101 2.68 16.06 1.22
N LYS A 102 2.98 15.37 0.12
CA LYS A 102 1.96 14.66 -0.67
C LYS A 102 1.27 13.57 0.16
N GLN A 103 2.03 12.76 0.89
CA GLN A 103 1.48 11.74 1.79
C GLN A 103 0.62 12.37 2.89
N LYS A 104 1.13 13.38 3.60
CA LYS A 104 0.37 14.10 4.64
C LYS A 104 -0.92 14.73 4.11
N SER A 105 -0.89 15.28 2.88
CA SER A 105 -2.08 15.88 2.27
C SER A 105 -3.14 14.82 1.97
N HIS A 106 -2.72 13.65 1.49
CA HIS A 106 -3.61 12.52 1.22
C HIS A 106 -4.20 11.96 2.51
N GLU A 107 -3.37 11.71 3.52
CA GLU A 107 -3.82 11.28 4.86
C GLU A 107 -4.81 12.27 5.47
N ARG A 108 -4.55 13.57 5.35
CA ARG A 108 -5.47 14.60 5.84
C ARG A 108 -6.80 14.54 5.10
N HIS A 109 -6.79 14.38 3.79
CA HIS A 109 -8.02 14.23 3.00
C HIS A 109 -8.81 12.99 3.43
N MET A 110 -8.15 11.84 3.54
CA MET A 110 -8.76 10.60 4.01
C MET A 110 -9.35 10.75 5.41
N LYS A 111 -8.59 11.35 6.34
CA LYS A 111 -9.05 11.64 7.71
C LYS A 111 -10.25 12.58 7.73
N LEU A 112 -10.28 13.62 6.88
CA LEU A 112 -11.44 14.52 6.79
C LEU A 112 -12.68 13.81 6.24
N GLN A 113 -12.51 12.88 5.31
CA GLN A 113 -13.59 12.08 4.77
C GLN A 113 -14.14 11.10 5.81
N GLU A 114 -13.27 10.40 6.53
CA GLU A 114 -13.64 9.53 7.66
C GLU A 114 -14.36 10.31 8.77
N GLN A 115 -13.91 11.53 9.07
CA GLN A 115 -14.56 12.42 10.03
C GLN A 115 -15.91 12.97 9.53
N GLY A 116 -16.31 12.69 8.29
CA GLY A 116 -17.53 13.26 7.74
C GLY A 116 -17.45 14.76 7.48
N LYS A 117 -16.25 15.33 7.37
CA LYS A 117 -16.08 16.78 7.18
C LYS A 117 -16.12 17.21 5.72
N THR A 118 -15.86 16.30 4.78
CA THR A 118 -16.05 16.55 3.36
C THR A 118 -17.54 16.62 3.02
N GLU A 119 -17.94 17.45 2.05
CA GLU A 119 -19.35 17.60 1.67
C GLU A 119 -19.99 16.28 1.24
N GLN A 120 -19.21 15.42 0.57
CA GLN A 120 -19.66 14.09 0.16
C GLN A 120 -19.95 13.22 1.38
N ALA A 121 -19.02 13.15 2.34
CA ALA A 121 -19.20 12.35 3.53
C ALA A 121 -20.33 12.88 4.44
N ARG A 122 -20.54 14.20 4.50
CA ARG A 122 -21.71 14.80 5.17
C ARG A 122 -23.02 14.29 4.56
N LYS A 123 -23.15 14.38 3.24
CA LYS A 123 -24.34 13.91 2.51
C LYS A 123 -24.57 12.41 2.72
N ASP A 124 -23.51 11.62 2.73
CA ASP A 124 -23.63 10.17 2.94
C ASP A 124 -24.00 9.84 4.40
N LEU A 125 -23.46 10.55 5.38
CA LEU A 125 -23.88 10.44 6.77
C LEU A 125 -25.36 10.85 6.93
N GLU A 126 -25.78 11.96 6.34
CA GLU A 126 -27.17 12.42 6.33
C GLU A 126 -28.10 11.35 5.73
N ARG A 127 -27.75 10.78 4.57
CA ARG A 127 -28.49 9.66 3.96
C ARG A 127 -28.58 8.46 4.91
N LEU A 128 -27.48 8.08 5.56
CA LEU A 128 -27.47 6.99 6.53
C LEU A 128 -28.34 7.30 7.76
N THR A 129 -28.37 8.55 8.24
CA THR A 129 -29.24 8.95 9.36
C THR A 129 -30.71 8.84 8.99
N ILE A 130 -31.12 9.26 7.79
CA ILE A 130 -32.50 9.13 7.29
C ILE A 130 -32.89 7.64 7.24
N ILE A 131 -32.02 6.77 6.72
CA ILE A 131 -32.30 5.32 6.68
C ILE A 131 -32.42 4.74 8.09
N ARG A 132 -31.56 5.14 9.03
CA ARG A 132 -31.66 4.71 10.44
C ARG A 132 -32.97 5.16 11.07
N GLN A 133 -33.40 6.40 10.83
CA GLN A 133 -34.69 6.92 11.31
C GLN A 133 -35.86 6.14 10.73
N GLN A 134 -35.90 5.93 9.42
CA GLN A 134 -36.95 5.14 8.77
C GLN A 134 -37.03 3.71 9.31
N ARG A 135 -35.87 3.07 9.56
CA ARG A 135 -35.83 1.75 10.19
C ARG A 135 -36.36 1.77 11.62
N ALA A 136 -35.93 2.72 12.44
CA ALA A 136 -36.39 2.86 13.81
C ALA A 136 -37.89 3.18 13.90
N GLU A 137 -38.41 4.02 13.01
CA GLU A 137 -39.84 4.31 12.93
C GLU A 137 -40.63 3.08 12.46
N ALA A 138 -40.11 2.31 11.50
CA ALA A 138 -40.76 1.08 11.05
C ALA A 138 -40.78 0.00 12.14
N THR A 139 -39.73 -0.13 12.96
CA THR A 139 -39.74 -1.06 14.10
C THR A 139 -40.71 -0.60 15.17
N LYS A 140 -40.69 0.69 15.53
CA LYS A 140 -41.63 1.27 16.51
C LYS A 140 -43.09 1.11 16.07
N LYS A 141 -43.42 1.44 14.81
CA LYS A 141 -44.77 1.25 14.26
C LYS A 141 -45.22 -0.22 14.30
N ARG A 142 -44.30 -1.17 14.02
CA ARG A 142 -44.61 -2.60 14.11
C ARG A 142 -44.81 -3.07 15.55
N GLU A 143 -44.06 -2.53 16.51
CA GLU A 143 -44.22 -2.84 17.94
C GLU A 143 -45.53 -2.28 18.48
N GLU A 144 -45.86 -1.02 18.16
CA GLU A 144 -47.13 -0.38 18.53
C GLU A 144 -48.34 -1.11 17.94
N GLU A 145 -48.28 -1.53 16.66
CA GLU A 145 -49.37 -2.29 16.04
C GLU A 145 -49.55 -3.68 16.68
N LYS A 146 -48.44 -4.33 17.06
CA LYS A 146 -48.49 -5.62 17.79
C LYS A 146 -49.07 -5.44 19.18
N ALA A 147 -48.61 -4.44 19.94
CA ALA A 147 -49.15 -4.13 21.26
C ALA A 147 -50.65 -3.79 21.21
N ALA A 148 -51.08 -2.94 20.28
CA ALA A 148 -52.50 -2.61 20.09
C ALA A 148 -53.34 -3.83 19.68
N LYS A 149 -52.79 -4.75 18.88
CA LYS A 149 -53.46 -6.02 18.54
C LYS A 149 -53.58 -6.94 19.76
N GLU A 150 -52.56 -7.00 20.61
CA GLU A 150 -52.58 -7.78 21.85
C GLU A 150 -53.56 -7.20 22.87
N GLU A 151 -53.58 -5.89 23.07
CA GLU A 151 -54.56 -5.20 23.92
C GLU A 151 -56.00 -5.40 23.43
N ARG A 152 -56.24 -5.34 22.11
CA ARG A 152 -57.56 -5.63 21.52
C ARG A 152 -57.96 -7.09 21.74
N LYS A 153 -57.03 -8.04 21.64
CA LYS A 153 -57.29 -9.45 21.94
C LYS A 153 -57.56 -9.68 23.42
N ALA A 154 -56.78 -9.06 24.31
CA ALA A 154 -56.96 -9.14 25.75
C ALA A 154 -58.31 -8.54 26.20
N ASN A 155 -58.66 -7.34 25.70
CA ASN A 155 -59.96 -6.72 25.97
C ASN A 155 -61.14 -7.54 25.42
N LYS A 156 -60.97 -8.22 24.28
CA LYS A 156 -61.99 -9.13 23.74
C LYS A 156 -62.12 -10.42 24.56
N ALA A 157 -61.05 -10.89 25.19
CA ALA A 157 -61.08 -12.09 26.04
C ALA A 157 -61.61 -11.83 27.46
N LEU A 158 -61.55 -10.59 27.93
CA LEU A 158 -62.08 -10.13 29.23
C LEU A 158 -63.58 -9.78 29.20
N LYS A 159 -64.21 -9.78 28.03
CA LYS A 159 -65.62 -9.47 27.83
C LYS A 159 -66.39 -10.71 27.40
#